data_AF-A0A481WVQ5-F1
#
_entry.id   AF-A0A481WVQ5-F1
#
_cell.length_a   1.000
_cell.length_b   1.000
_cell.length_c   1.000
_cell.angle_alpha   90.00
_cell.angle_beta   90.00
_cell.angle_gamma   90.00
#
_symmetry.space_group_name_H-M   'P 1'
#
loop_
_entity.id
_entity.type
_entity.pdbx_description
1 polymer ?
#
loop_
_entity_poly.entity_id
_entity_poly.type
_entity_poly.pdbx_seq_one_letter_code
_entity_poly.pdbx_strand_id
1 'polypeptide(L)'
;MIREYNCYNSYFDKFLFFIFLLDPTYKLSQQWSLYIHPLNNFFLYSCGLALYYNFHNINMKNIAKLLIISSLIIFFFYPISGDQINITTNITRIVFSLASVMLTLGFYKLEIDLPLWFSKPFAHLGEATYGIYLLHPIVYIFINKIFNFPLICIVTTCFITIILSNFTYKYYEKPFIKIGKKIT
;
A
#
# COMPACT_ATOMS: atom_id res chain seq x y z
N MET A 1 -16.48 34.44 24.33
CA MET A 1 -15.19 33.87 24.78
C MET A 1 -15.16 32.35 24.56
N ILE A 2 -15.45 31.84 23.35
CA ILE A 2 -15.21 30.43 22.95
C ILE A 2 -15.14 30.37 21.40
N ARG A 3 -14.14 31.02 20.78
CA ARG A 3 -14.03 31.08 19.31
C ARG A 3 -12.65 30.74 18.75
N GLU A 4 -11.78 30.13 19.55
CA GLU A 4 -10.39 29.83 19.14
C GLU A 4 -9.98 28.36 19.21
N TYR A 5 -10.85 27.45 19.69
CA TYR A 5 -10.53 26.00 19.73
C TYR A 5 -10.92 25.21 18.46
N ASN A 6 -11.59 25.81 17.47
CA ASN A 6 -12.17 25.08 16.32
C ASN A 6 -11.33 25.07 15.04
N CYS A 7 -10.15 25.70 15.01
CA CYS A 7 -9.36 25.76 13.77
C CYS A 7 -8.53 24.49 13.52
N TYR A 8 -8.14 23.75 14.57
CA TYR A 8 -7.39 22.49 14.42
C TYR A 8 -8.27 21.28 14.05
N ASN A 9 -9.57 21.29 14.38
CA ASN A 9 -10.50 20.20 13.99
C ASN A 9 -10.86 20.22 12.50
N SER A 10 -10.81 21.37 11.83
CA SER A 10 -11.27 21.52 10.44
C SER A 10 -10.46 20.73 9.40
N TYR A 11 -9.15 20.52 9.64
CA TYR A 11 -8.31 19.73 8.74
C TYR A 11 -8.43 18.22 8.99
N PHE A 12 -8.63 17.82 10.25
CA PHE A 12 -8.87 16.43 10.61
C PHE A 12 -10.24 15.95 10.07
N ASP A 13 -11.26 16.80 10.17
CA ASP A 13 -12.60 16.52 9.64
C ASP A 13 -12.60 16.36 8.10
N LYS A 14 -11.80 17.15 7.38
CA LYS A 14 -11.64 17.03 5.92
C LYS A 14 -10.79 15.83 5.48
N PHE A 15 -9.90 15.36 6.33
CA PHE A 15 -9.09 14.17 6.06
C PHE A 15 -9.90 12.89 6.30
N LEU A 16 -10.76 12.89 7.33
CA LEU A 16 -11.76 11.86 7.58
C LEU A 16 -12.86 11.84 6.52
N PHE A 17 -13.18 12.97 5.87
CA PHE A 17 -14.20 13.05 4.82
C PHE A 17 -13.97 12.01 3.71
N PHE A 18 -12.73 11.73 3.33
CA PHE A 18 -12.40 10.73 2.32
C PHE A 18 -12.76 9.30 2.73
N ILE A 19 -12.76 8.99 4.04
CA ILE A 19 -13.12 7.67 4.57
C ILE A 19 -14.59 7.33 4.26
N PHE A 20 -15.45 8.34 4.21
CA PHE A 20 -16.91 8.20 4.04
C PHE A 20 -17.41 8.53 2.62
N LEU A 21 -16.51 8.65 1.64
CA LEU A 21 -16.90 8.95 0.25
C LEU A 21 -17.53 7.76 -0.49
N LEU A 22 -17.25 6.53 -0.04
CA LEU A 22 -17.79 5.31 -0.62
C LEU A 22 -19.14 4.96 0.02
N ASP A 23 -20.08 4.48 -0.80
CA ASP A 23 -21.43 4.17 -0.37
C ASP A 23 -21.59 2.65 -0.25
N PRO A 24 -21.84 2.10 0.95
CA PRO A 24 -21.94 0.66 1.16
C PRO A 24 -23.16 0.02 0.47
N THR A 25 -24.11 0.80 -0.04
CA THR A 25 -25.27 0.27 -0.78
C THR A 25 -24.93 -0.15 -2.20
N TYR A 26 -23.82 0.34 -2.76
CA TYR A 26 -23.32 -0.02 -4.09
C TYR A 26 -22.15 -1.01 -3.99
N LYS A 27 -21.91 -1.76 -5.06
CA LYS A 27 -20.74 -2.66 -5.11
C LYS A 27 -19.46 -1.86 -5.31
N LEU A 28 -18.35 -2.35 -4.78
CA LEU A 28 -17.05 -1.67 -4.95
C LEU A 28 -16.67 -1.50 -6.43
N SER A 29 -17.03 -2.46 -7.29
CA SER A 29 -16.77 -2.38 -8.73
C SER A 29 -17.44 -1.18 -9.40
N GLN A 30 -18.58 -0.72 -8.90
CA GLN A 30 -19.29 0.45 -9.42
C GLN A 30 -18.64 1.76 -8.98
N GLN A 31 -17.91 1.75 -7.87
CA GLN A 31 -17.25 2.92 -7.28
C GLN A 31 -15.71 2.80 -7.33
N TRP A 32 -15.19 1.92 -8.20
CA TRP A 32 -13.76 1.60 -8.26
C TRP A 32 -12.89 2.83 -8.52
N SER A 33 -13.31 3.71 -9.44
CA SER A 33 -12.60 4.95 -9.76
C SER A 33 -12.46 5.88 -8.55
N LEU A 34 -13.47 5.93 -7.68
CA LEU A 34 -13.46 6.72 -6.45
C LEU A 34 -12.54 6.07 -5.39
N TYR A 35 -12.60 4.74 -5.28
CA TYR A 35 -11.76 3.99 -4.36
C TYR A 35 -10.27 4.12 -4.67
N ILE A 36 -9.86 3.95 -5.93
CA ILE A 36 -8.44 4.01 -6.32
C ILE A 36 -7.88 5.43 -6.39
N HIS A 37 -8.73 6.45 -6.27
CA HIS A 37 -8.31 7.83 -6.41
C HIS A 37 -7.19 8.16 -5.37
N PRO A 38 -6.03 8.69 -5.79
CA PRO A 38 -4.90 8.89 -4.88
C PRO A 38 -5.23 9.74 -3.66
N LEU A 39 -6.06 10.79 -3.83
CA LEU A 39 -6.50 11.63 -2.72
C LEU A 39 -7.30 10.87 -1.66
N ASN A 40 -8.10 9.87 -2.06
CA ASN A 40 -8.89 9.07 -1.14
C ASN A 40 -8.00 8.19 -0.25
N ASN A 41 -6.83 7.78 -0.76
CA ASN A 41 -5.86 6.97 -0.02
C ASN A 41 -4.69 7.81 0.53
N PHE A 42 -4.71 9.14 0.35
CA PHE A 42 -3.63 10.06 0.73
C PHE A 42 -3.25 9.92 2.21
N PHE A 43 -4.24 9.60 3.05
CA PHE A 43 -3.99 9.40 4.46
C PHE A 43 -3.06 8.24 4.78
N LEU A 44 -3.14 7.12 4.04
CA LEU A 44 -2.24 5.99 4.22
C LEU A 44 -0.80 6.35 3.84
N TYR A 45 -0.62 7.13 2.77
CA TYR A 45 0.70 7.64 2.38
C TYR A 45 1.28 8.57 3.45
N SER A 46 0.44 9.47 4.00
CA SER A 46 0.83 10.38 5.07
C SER A 46 1.17 9.61 6.36
N CYS A 47 0.42 8.57 6.71
CA CYS A 47 0.76 7.66 7.80
C CYS A 47 2.12 7.00 7.57
N GLY A 48 2.41 6.50 6.36
CA GLY A 48 3.71 5.92 6.04
C GLY A 48 4.89 6.88 6.27
N LEU A 49 4.76 8.14 5.84
CA LEU A 49 5.75 9.18 6.12
C LEU A 49 5.86 9.48 7.61
N ALA A 50 4.73 9.60 8.31
CA ALA A 50 4.70 9.82 9.75
C ALA A 50 5.38 8.69 10.52
N LEU A 51 5.21 7.43 10.09
CA LEU A 51 5.88 6.29 10.72
C LEU A 51 7.40 6.43 10.65
N TYR A 52 7.95 6.81 9.49
CA TYR A 52 9.39 7.04 9.35
C TYR A 52 9.86 8.15 10.30
N TYR A 53 9.30 9.36 10.21
CA TYR A 53 9.79 10.50 10.99
C TYR A 53 9.63 10.35 12.50
N ASN A 54 8.55 9.71 12.97
CA ASN A 54 8.32 9.56 14.41
C ASN A 54 9.08 8.38 15.01
N PHE A 55 9.29 7.30 14.25
CA PHE A 55 9.84 6.07 14.81
C PHE A 55 11.25 5.76 14.35
N HIS A 56 11.86 6.42 13.36
CA HIS A 56 13.15 5.97 12.80
C HIS A 56 14.25 5.75 13.85
N ASN A 57 14.38 6.64 14.84
CA ASN A 57 15.37 6.53 15.92
C ASN A 57 14.91 5.70 17.13
N ILE A 58 13.67 5.23 17.15
CA ILE A 58 13.11 4.49 18.27
C ILE A 58 13.30 2.98 18.04
N ASN A 59 13.86 2.29 19.03
CA ASN A 59 13.96 0.84 19.03
C ASN A 59 12.66 0.23 19.58
N MET A 60 12.04 -0.67 18.82
CA MET A 60 10.74 -1.25 19.14
C MET A 60 10.69 -2.78 18.94
N LYS A 61 11.81 -3.51 19.00
CA LYS A 61 11.87 -4.94 18.61
C LYS A 61 10.77 -5.84 19.20
N ASN A 62 10.46 -5.70 20.49
CA ASN A 62 9.41 -6.51 21.15
C ASN A 62 8.01 -6.05 20.75
N ILE A 63 7.80 -4.74 20.68
CA ILE A 63 6.52 -4.13 20.29
C ILE A 63 6.22 -4.43 18.83
N ALA A 64 7.24 -4.48 17.97
CA ALA A 64 7.13 -4.81 16.55
C ALA A 64 6.44 -6.17 16.33
N LYS A 65 6.85 -7.20 17.09
CA LYS A 65 6.20 -8.53 17.04
C LYS A 65 4.75 -8.46 17.49
N LEU A 66 4.46 -7.71 18.56
CA LEU A 66 3.09 -7.52 19.05
C LEU A 66 2.21 -6.79 18.02
N LEU A 67 2.73 -5.77 17.34
CA LEU A 67 2.02 -5.04 16.28
C LEU A 67 1.70 -5.95 15.09
N ILE A 68 2.64 -6.82 14.68
CA ILE A 68 2.40 -7.81 13.61
C ILE A 68 1.32 -8.81 14.04
N ILE A 69 1.42 -9.38 15.23
CA ILE A 69 0.47 -10.40 15.69
C ILE A 69 -0.94 -9.79 15.83
N SER A 70 -1.05 -8.61 16.45
CA SER A 70 -2.35 -7.93 16.63
C SER A 70 -2.99 -7.53 15.30
N SER A 71 -2.22 -7.01 14.33
CA SER A 71 -2.75 -6.70 13.00
C SER A 71 -3.20 -7.95 12.24
N LEU A 72 -2.45 -9.05 12.30
CA LEU A 72 -2.86 -10.33 11.71
C LEU A 72 -4.14 -10.87 12.35
N ILE A 73 -4.29 -10.76 13.67
CA ILE A 73 -5.53 -11.14 14.37
C ILE A 73 -6.71 -10.33 13.83
N ILE A 74 -6.55 -9.02 13.64
CA ILE A 74 -7.61 -8.18 13.05
C ILE A 74 -7.92 -8.66 11.62
N PHE A 75 -6.92 -8.89 10.77
CA PHE A 75 -7.16 -9.33 9.39
C PHE A 75 -7.86 -10.68 9.28
N PHE A 76 -7.57 -11.63 10.16
CA PHE A 76 -8.16 -12.98 10.10
C PHE A 76 -9.49 -13.11 10.82
N PHE A 77 -9.67 -12.43 11.95
CA PHE A 77 -10.81 -12.66 12.84
C PHE A 77 -11.84 -11.53 12.84
N TYR A 78 -11.55 -10.36 12.26
CA TYR A 78 -12.54 -9.29 12.20
C TYR A 78 -13.70 -9.68 11.25
N PRO A 79 -14.94 -9.81 11.75
CA PRO A 79 -16.02 -10.45 11.01
C PRO A 79 -16.58 -9.51 9.94
N ILE A 80 -16.32 -9.82 8.68
CA ILE A 80 -16.91 -9.13 7.53
C ILE A 80 -17.36 -10.15 6.51
N SER A 81 -18.54 -9.91 5.96
CA SER A 81 -19.18 -10.75 4.96
C SER A 81 -19.71 -9.91 3.81
N GLY A 82 -19.90 -10.55 2.65
CA GLY A 82 -20.48 -9.92 1.47
C GLY A 82 -19.45 -9.30 0.53
N ASP A 83 -19.81 -8.17 -0.08
CA ASP A 83 -19.01 -7.49 -1.10
C ASP A 83 -17.79 -6.76 -0.49
N GLN A 84 -16.74 -6.55 -1.30
CA GLN A 84 -15.50 -5.89 -0.89
C GLN A 84 -15.71 -4.46 -0.40
N ILE A 85 -16.82 -3.81 -0.80
CA ILE A 85 -17.19 -2.48 -0.30
C ILE A 85 -17.28 -2.43 1.24
N ASN A 86 -17.63 -3.54 1.88
CA ASN A 86 -17.75 -3.62 3.34
C ASN A 86 -16.40 -3.55 4.05
N ILE A 87 -15.28 -3.75 3.35
CA ILE A 87 -13.92 -3.60 3.88
C ILE A 87 -13.45 -2.13 3.77
N THR A 88 -14.00 -1.39 2.80
CA THR A 88 -13.52 -0.06 2.39
C THR A 88 -14.51 1.06 2.70
N THR A 89 -15.48 0.83 3.58
CA THR A 89 -16.46 1.84 4.02
C THR A 89 -16.50 1.98 5.53
N ASN A 90 -17.08 3.08 6.03
CA ASN A 90 -17.42 3.27 7.45
C ASN A 90 -16.25 2.98 8.43
N ILE A 91 -16.59 2.41 9.59
CA ILE A 91 -15.66 2.05 10.65
C ILE A 91 -14.72 0.91 10.23
N THR A 92 -15.18 -0.02 9.38
CA THR A 92 -14.34 -1.15 8.94
C THR A 92 -13.13 -0.68 8.16
N ARG A 93 -13.27 0.35 7.32
CA ARG A 93 -12.14 1.01 6.66
C ARG A 93 -11.13 1.55 7.65
N ILE A 94 -11.57 2.18 8.73
CA ILE A 94 -10.69 2.72 9.78
C ILE A 94 -9.94 1.57 10.46
N VAL A 95 -10.65 0.50 10.85
CA VAL A 95 -10.08 -0.67 11.52
C VAL A 95 -8.99 -1.31 10.66
N PHE A 96 -9.24 -1.59 9.38
CA PHE A 96 -8.22 -2.20 8.52
C PHE A 96 -7.11 -1.26 8.11
N SER A 97 -7.39 0.03 8.00
CA SER A 97 -6.33 1.01 7.75
C SER A 97 -5.39 1.08 8.94
N LEU A 98 -5.92 1.08 10.16
CA LEU A 98 -5.13 1.05 11.38
C LEU A 98 -4.36 -0.27 11.50
N ALA A 99 -4.98 -1.41 11.23
CA ALA A 99 -4.31 -2.70 11.19
C ALA A 99 -3.18 -2.73 10.14
N SER A 100 -3.39 -2.13 8.96
CA SER A 100 -2.36 -2.00 7.92
C SER A 100 -1.18 -1.14 8.39
N VAL A 101 -1.44 0.01 9.00
CA VAL A 101 -0.40 0.91 9.55
C VAL A 101 0.37 0.22 10.67
N MET A 102 -0.31 -0.51 11.56
CA MET A 102 0.33 -1.30 12.62
C MET A 102 1.22 -2.41 12.04
N LEU A 103 0.73 -3.12 11.02
CA LEU A 103 1.49 -4.16 10.34
C LEU A 103 2.76 -3.59 9.69
N THR A 104 2.63 -2.46 8.99
CA THR A 104 3.75 -1.76 8.36
C THR A 104 4.78 -1.30 9.40
N LEU A 105 4.34 -0.67 10.50
CA LEU A 105 5.24 -0.27 11.59
C LEU A 105 5.94 -1.49 12.23
N GLY A 106 5.18 -2.57 12.43
CA GLY A 106 5.68 -3.83 12.95
C GLY A 106 6.83 -4.38 12.10
N PHE A 107 6.64 -4.53 10.79
CA PHE A 107 7.71 -4.99 9.90
C PHE A 107 8.85 -3.98 9.75
N TYR A 108 8.55 -2.68 9.72
CA TYR A 108 9.58 -1.63 9.65
C TYR A 108 10.55 -1.69 10.85
N LYS A 109 10.05 -2.04 12.03
CA LYS A 109 10.84 -2.16 13.27
C LYS A 109 11.25 -3.58 13.62
N LEU A 110 10.95 -4.53 12.75
CA LEU A 110 11.34 -5.91 12.92
C LEU A 110 12.80 -6.08 12.53
N GLU A 111 13.65 -6.35 13.52
CA GLU A 111 15.06 -6.67 13.28
C GLU A 111 15.22 -8.19 13.25
N ILE A 112 15.36 -8.74 12.04
CA ILE A 112 15.67 -10.16 11.80
C ILE A 112 16.89 -10.22 10.89
N ASP A 113 17.89 -11.00 11.31
CA ASP A 113 19.05 -11.32 10.48
C ASP A 113 18.67 -12.39 9.45
N LEU A 114 18.28 -11.93 8.25
CA LEU A 114 17.98 -12.81 7.12
C LEU A 114 19.27 -13.16 6.35
N PRO A 115 19.43 -14.41 5.88
CA PRO A 115 20.58 -14.79 5.07
C PRO A 115 20.62 -13.96 3.76
N LEU A 116 21.82 -13.57 3.34
CA LEU A 116 22.05 -12.66 2.20
C LEU A 116 21.39 -13.12 0.89
N TRP A 117 21.29 -14.42 0.66
CA TRP A 117 20.65 -14.98 -0.53
C TRP A 117 19.12 -14.77 -0.53
N PHE A 118 18.51 -14.61 0.64
CA PHE A 118 17.09 -14.30 0.78
C PHE A 118 16.84 -12.80 0.83
N SER A 119 17.64 -12.05 1.58
CA SER A 119 17.42 -10.59 1.74
C SER A 119 17.62 -9.80 0.45
N LYS A 120 18.63 -10.15 -0.38
CA LYS A 120 18.94 -9.40 -1.60
C LYS A 120 17.84 -9.46 -2.67
N PRO A 121 17.31 -10.64 -3.07
CA PRO A 121 16.22 -10.69 -4.05
C PRO A 121 14.95 -10.00 -3.56
N PHE A 122 14.59 -10.15 -2.28
CA PHE A 122 13.40 -9.52 -1.71
C PHE A 122 13.54 -8.00 -1.63
N ALA A 123 14.72 -7.48 -1.28
CA ALA A 123 15.00 -6.05 -1.34
C ALA A 123 14.89 -5.52 -2.78
N HIS A 124 15.46 -6.23 -3.75
CA HIS A 124 15.40 -5.84 -5.16
C HIS A 124 13.97 -5.87 -5.71
N LEU A 125 13.21 -6.91 -5.38
CA LEU A 125 11.80 -7.01 -5.75
C LEU A 125 10.99 -5.86 -5.12
N GLY A 126 11.25 -5.58 -3.85
CA GLY A 126 10.68 -4.46 -3.09
C GLY A 126 10.92 -3.10 -3.75
N GLU A 127 12.17 -2.82 -4.14
CA GLU A 127 12.55 -1.60 -4.88
C GLU A 127 11.82 -1.50 -6.23
N ALA A 128 11.64 -2.61 -6.93
CA ALA A 128 10.97 -2.66 -8.23
C ALA A 128 9.44 -2.81 -8.17
N THR A 129 8.82 -2.84 -6.97
CA THR A 129 7.36 -3.05 -6.81
C THR A 129 6.53 -2.01 -7.55
N TYR A 130 6.99 -0.76 -7.58
CA TYR A 130 6.26 0.32 -8.26
C TYR A 130 6.14 0.05 -9.76
N GLY A 131 7.23 -0.32 -10.42
CA GLY A 131 7.22 -0.69 -11.83
C GLY A 131 6.36 -1.94 -12.10
N ILE A 132 6.37 -2.93 -11.19
CA ILE A 132 5.52 -4.12 -11.31
C ILE A 132 4.04 -3.72 -11.26
N TYR A 133 3.67 -2.87 -10.31
CA TYR A 133 2.29 -2.39 -10.16
C TYR A 133 1.80 -1.62 -11.39
N LEU A 134 2.64 -0.80 -12.02
CA LEU A 134 2.21 -0.05 -13.20
C LEU A 134 2.21 -0.88 -14.49
N LEU A 135 3.17 -1.80 -14.65
CA LEU A 135 3.35 -2.53 -15.91
C LEU A 135 2.46 -3.76 -16.03
N HIS A 136 2.05 -4.40 -14.92
CA HIS A 136 1.29 -5.65 -14.99
C HIS A 136 -0.02 -5.56 -15.81
N PRO A 137 -0.85 -4.49 -15.75
CA PRO A 137 -2.07 -4.44 -16.53
C PRO A 137 -1.78 -4.27 -18.03
N ILE A 138 -0.74 -3.49 -18.36
CA ILE A 138 -0.30 -3.28 -19.73
C ILE A 138 0.18 -4.61 -20.31
N VAL A 139 1.07 -5.31 -19.61
CA VAL A 139 1.56 -6.63 -20.01
C VAL A 139 0.42 -7.63 -20.15
N TYR A 140 -0.51 -7.66 -19.20
CA TYR A 140 -1.69 -8.53 -19.25
C TYR A 140 -2.52 -8.31 -20.51
N ILE A 141 -2.81 -7.06 -20.89
CA ILE A 141 -3.59 -6.75 -22.10
C ILE A 141 -2.94 -7.31 -23.37
N PHE A 142 -1.60 -7.33 -23.45
CA PHE A 142 -0.88 -7.91 -24.59
C PHE A 142 -0.85 -9.44 -24.54
N ILE A 143 -0.54 -10.03 -23.38
CA ILE A 143 -0.43 -11.50 -23.24
C ILE A 143 -1.78 -12.19 -23.40
N ASN A 144 -2.86 -11.60 -22.89
CA ASN A 144 -4.22 -12.14 -23.03
C ASN A 144 -4.72 -12.16 -24.49
N LYS A 145 -4.09 -11.40 -25.40
CA LYS A 145 -4.37 -11.49 -26.85
C LYS A 145 -3.65 -12.65 -27.53
N ILE A 146 -2.57 -13.16 -26.94
CA ILE A 146 -1.72 -14.21 -27.51
C ILE A 146 -2.12 -15.58 -26.96
N PHE A 147 -2.36 -15.67 -25.65
CA PHE A 147 -2.67 -16.93 -24.99
C PHE A 147 -4.13 -16.96 -24.54
N ASN A 148 -4.89 -17.95 -25.01
CA ASN A 148 -6.28 -18.17 -24.60
C ASN A 148 -6.39 -18.98 -23.29
N PHE A 149 -5.30 -19.57 -22.80
CA PHE A 149 -5.30 -20.36 -21.57
C PHE A 149 -5.00 -19.47 -20.35
N PRO A 150 -5.91 -19.41 -19.35
CA PRO A 150 -5.82 -18.42 -18.26
C PRO A 150 -4.58 -18.63 -17.38
N LEU A 151 -4.22 -19.88 -17.07
CA LEU A 151 -3.04 -20.18 -16.26
C LEU A 151 -1.74 -19.76 -16.94
N ILE A 152 -1.61 -20.04 -18.25
CA ILE A 152 -0.42 -19.65 -19.02
C ILE A 152 -0.33 -18.13 -19.12
N CYS A 153 -1.47 -17.46 -19.33
CA CYS A 153 -1.53 -16.00 -19.36
C CYS A 153 -1.03 -15.41 -18.04
N ILE A 154 -1.55 -15.85 -16.89
CA ILE A 154 -1.16 -15.32 -15.57
C ILE A 154 0.34 -15.52 -15.33
N VAL A 155 0.82 -16.76 -15.51
CA VAL A 155 2.23 -17.08 -15.27
C VAL A 155 3.14 -16.22 -16.16
N THR A 156 2.82 -16.13 -17.45
CA THR A 156 3.59 -15.36 -18.42
C THR A 156 3.55 -13.86 -18.11
N THR A 157 2.39 -13.31 -17.75
CA THR A 157 2.25 -11.92 -17.32
C THR A 157 3.11 -11.63 -16.10
N CYS A 158 3.10 -12.48 -15.07
CA CYS A 158 3.93 -12.30 -13.88
C CYS A 158 5.42 -12.27 -14.23
N PHE A 159 5.91 -13.25 -15.00
CA PHE A 159 7.32 -13.32 -15.38
C PHE A 159 7.76 -12.12 -16.21
N ILE A 160 7.00 -11.78 -17.26
CA ILE A 160 7.33 -10.66 -18.15
C ILE A 160 7.28 -9.33 -17.40
N THR A 161 6.31 -9.14 -16.51
CA THR A 161 6.19 -7.91 -15.72
C THR A 161 7.40 -7.73 -14.80
N ILE A 162 7.86 -8.78 -14.12
CA ILE A 162 9.03 -8.70 -13.25
C ILE A 162 10.28 -8.30 -14.06
N ILE A 163 10.48 -8.92 -15.23
CA ILE A 163 11.61 -8.61 -16.11
C ILE A 163 11.56 -7.15 -16.59
N LEU A 164 10.41 -6.71 -17.11
CA LEU A 164 10.22 -5.35 -17.61
C LEU A 164 10.30 -4.30 -16.51
N SER A 165 9.80 -4.60 -15.32
CA SER A 165 9.92 -3.71 -14.17
C SER A 165 11.38 -3.52 -13.77
N ASN A 166 12.15 -4.61 -13.64
CA ASN A 166 13.57 -4.52 -13.32
C ASN A 166 14.37 -3.76 -14.39
N PHE A 167 14.01 -3.92 -15.66
CA PHE A 167 14.59 -3.16 -16.75
C PHE A 167 14.26 -1.66 -16.61
N THR A 168 12.98 -1.33 -16.46
CA THR A 168 12.52 0.07 -16.27
C THR A 168 13.20 0.72 -15.07
N TYR A 169 13.27 0.01 -13.95
CA TYR A 169 13.91 0.48 -12.72
C TYR A 169 15.40 0.81 -12.94
N LYS A 170 16.14 -0.08 -13.62
CA LYS A 170 17.58 0.10 -13.85
C LYS A 170 17.90 1.20 -14.86
N TYR A 171 17.14 1.27 -15.96
CA TYR A 171 17.45 2.14 -17.10
C TYR A 171 16.74 3.49 -17.08
N TYR A 172 15.57 3.59 -16.45
CA TYR A 172 14.82 4.84 -16.38
C TYR A 172 14.81 5.38 -14.95
N GLU A 173 14.28 4.63 -13.98
CA GLU A 173 14.08 5.18 -12.63
C GLU A 173 15.39 5.60 -11.96
N LYS A 174 16.42 4.73 -11.94
CA LYS A 174 17.71 5.05 -11.32
C LYS A 174 18.40 6.29 -11.93
N PRO A 175 18.49 6.44 -13.27
CA PRO A 175 19.03 7.66 -13.87
C PRO A 175 18.25 8.92 -13.52
N PHE A 176 16.91 8.89 -13.59
CA PHE A 176 16.09 10.06 -13.26
C PHE A 176 16.20 10.46 -11.79
N ILE A 177 16.26 9.50 -10.86
CA ILE A 177 16.51 9.77 -9.43
C ILE A 177 17.88 10.46 -9.24
N LYS A 178 18.91 10.00 -9.96
CA LYS A 178 20.25 10.62 -9.89
C LYS A 178 20.27 12.04 -10.44
N ILE A 179 19.50 12.32 -11.49
CA ILE A 179 19.36 13.68 -12.04
C ILE A 179 18.67 14.58 -11.02
N GLY A 180 17.57 14.13 -10.41
CA GLY A 180 16.84 14.89 -9.38
C GLY A 180 17.73 15.29 -8.18
N LYS A 181 18.52 14.33 -7.67
CA LYS A 181 19.48 14.56 -6.57
C LYS A 181 20.63 15.52 -6.89
N LYS A 182 20.86 15.86 -8.16
CA LYS A 182 21.87 16.86 -8.55
C LYS A 182 21.30 18.27 -8.62
N ILE A 183 19.99 18.40 -8.80
CA ILE A 183 19.29 19.67 -9.00
C ILE A 183 18.73 20.21 -7.66
N THR A 184 18.55 19.34 -6.68
CA THR A 184 18.07 19.64 -5.32
C THR A 184 19.15 19.27 -4.32
#